data_AF-A0A7H4MGB1-F1
#
_entry.id   AF-A0A7H4MGB1-F1
#
_cell.length_a   1.000
_cell.length_b   1.000
_cell.length_c   1.000
_cell.angle_alpha   90.00
_cell.angle_beta   90.00
_cell.angle_gamma   90.00
#
_symmetry.space_group_name_H-M   'P 1'
#
loop_
_entity.id
_entity.type
_entity.pdbx_description
1 polymer ?
#
loop_
_entity_poly.entity_id
_entity_poly.type
_entity_poly.pdbx_seq_one_letter_code
_entity_poly.pdbx_strand_id
1 'polypeptide(L)' 'MAMNETSASIPHDEDEFVRAGLTAAASRLVSAPRVAESPVNFECRLSQCIQLTTADGNPV' A
#
# COMPACT_ATOMS: atom_id res chain seq x y z
N MET A 1 6.01 -11.46 -10.97
CA MET A 1 6.57 -11.15 -9.63
C MET A 1 5.41 -10.72 -8.75
N ALA A 2 5.23 -11.30 -7.55
CA ALA A 2 4.04 -11.07 -6.71
C ALA A 2 3.79 -9.58 -6.38
N MET A 3 4.83 -8.84 -5.96
CA MET A 3 4.71 -7.40 -5.70
C MET A 3 4.27 -6.58 -6.93
N ASN A 4 4.66 -6.96 -8.15
CA ASN A 4 4.23 -6.23 -9.34
C ASN A 4 2.74 -6.47 -9.66
N GLU A 5 2.19 -7.62 -9.27
CA GLU A 5 0.78 -7.95 -9.50
C GLU A 5 -0.16 -7.06 -8.69
N THR A 6 0.27 -6.53 -7.55
CA THR A 6 -0.51 -5.59 -6.73
C THR A 6 -0.67 -4.20 -7.38
N SER A 7 -0.12 -3.97 -8.58
CA SER A 7 -0.30 -2.73 -9.34
C SER A 7 -1.41 -2.80 -10.40
N ALA A 8 -2.04 -3.97 -10.55
CA ALA A 8 -3.15 -4.16 -11.48
C ALA A 8 -4.35 -3.27 -11.11
N SER A 9 -5.06 -2.74 -12.11
CA SER A 9 -6.32 -2.03 -11.88
C SER A 9 -7.43 -3.03 -11.54
N ILE A 10 -7.72 -3.17 -10.24
CA ILE A 10 -8.79 -4.03 -9.73
C ILE A 10 -9.95 -3.19 -9.15
N PRO A 11 -11.15 -3.77 -8.97
CA PRO A 11 -12.28 -3.10 -8.33
C PRO A 11 -11.99 -2.61 -6.91
N HIS A 12 -12.73 -1.59 -6.47
CA HIS A 12 -12.53 -0.82 -5.22
C HIS A 12 -12.50 -1.65 -3.91
N ASP A 13 -13.08 -2.84 -3.92
CA ASP A 13 -13.24 -3.67 -2.71
C ASP A 13 -12.51 -5.03 -2.81
N GLU A 14 -11.65 -5.21 -3.83
CA GLU A 14 -10.82 -6.40 -3.97
C GLU A 14 -9.48 -6.24 -3.26
N ASP A 15 -9.01 -7.31 -2.61
CA ASP A 15 -7.76 -7.33 -1.85
C ASP A 15 -6.59 -7.80 -2.73
N GLU A 16 -5.62 -6.91 -2.98
CA GLU A 16 -4.42 -7.23 -3.75
C GLU A 16 -3.56 -8.32 -3.11
N PHE A 17 -3.59 -8.52 -1.78
CA PHE A 17 -2.86 -9.61 -1.12
C PHE A 17 -3.32 -10.96 -1.65
N VAL A 18 -4.64 -11.16 -1.74
CA VAL A 18 -5.25 -12.41 -2.23
C VAL A 18 -4.88 -12.62 -3.69
N ARG A 19 -5.02 -11.58 -4.52
CA ARG A 19 -4.70 -11.65 -5.95
C ARG A 19 -3.24 -11.98 -6.20
N ALA A 20 -2.32 -11.33 -5.49
CA ALA A 20 -0.88 -11.50 -5.67
C ALA A 20 -0.33 -12.76 -4.97
N GLY A 21 -1.15 -13.47 -4.19
CA GLY A 21 -0.72 -14.63 -3.41
C GLY A 21 0.24 -14.28 -2.27
N LEU A 22 0.10 -13.08 -1.69
CA LEU A 22 0.90 -12.60 -0.57
C LEU A 22 0.17 -12.83 0.76
N THR A 23 0.93 -13.06 1.82
CA THR A 23 0.35 -13.29 3.15
C THR A 23 0.28 -11.98 3.93
N ALA A 24 -0.94 -11.55 4.27
CA ALA A 24 -1.14 -10.44 5.20
C ALA A 24 -0.79 -10.88 6.64
N ALA A 25 0.08 -10.13 7.30
CA ALA A 25 0.47 -10.35 8.69
C ALA A 25 0.10 -9.14 9.56
N ALA A 26 -0.30 -9.40 10.81
CA ALA A 26 -0.64 -8.33 11.75
C ALA A 26 0.58 -7.47 12.12
N SER A 27 0.38 -6.16 12.16
CA SER A 27 1.34 -5.16 12.65
C SER A 27 1.26 -5.02 14.17
N ARG A 28 2.29 -4.43 14.79
CA ARG A 28 2.40 -4.27 16.26
C ARG A 28 1.84 -2.95 16.79
N LEU A 29 1.99 -1.86 16.03
CA LEU A 29 1.77 -0.47 16.44
C LEU A 29 0.60 0.21 15.72
N VAL A 30 0.14 -0.37 14.60
CA VAL A 30 -0.93 0.14 13.72
C VAL A 30 -1.83 -1.00 13.26
N SER A 31 -3.04 -0.67 12.79
CA SER A 31 -4.04 -1.66 12.33
C SER A 31 -3.79 -2.18 10.91
N ALA A 32 -3.07 -1.43 10.07
CA ALA A 32 -2.76 -1.85 8.71
C ALA A 32 -1.84 -3.09 8.71
N PRO A 33 -2.13 -4.14 7.92
CA PRO A 33 -1.30 -5.33 7.86
C PRO A 33 0.02 -5.07 7.13
N ARG A 34 0.99 -5.95 7.36
CA ARG A 34 2.28 -5.99 6.64
C ARG A 34 2.36 -7.21 5.72
N VAL A 35 3.21 -7.15 4.71
CA VAL A 35 3.51 -8.30 3.83
C VAL A 35 4.48 -9.23 4.56
N ALA A 36 4.07 -10.47 4.82
CA ALA A 36 4.87 -11.43 5.57
C ALA A 36 6.16 -11.84 4.84
N GLU A 37 6.14 -11.83 3.51
CA GLU A 37 7.26 -12.19 2.64
C GLU A 37 8.32 -11.06 2.54
N SER A 38 8.02 -9.85 3.02
CA SER A 38 8.99 -8.76 3.04
C SER A 38 10.00 -8.95 4.17
N PRO A 39 11.32 -8.84 3.90
CA PRO A 39 12.35 -9.00 4.93
C PRO A 39 12.35 -7.87 5.97
N VAL A 40 11.77 -6.71 5.62
CA VAL A 40 11.70 -5.53 6.48
C VAL A 40 10.34 -4.84 6.28
N ASN A 41 9.74 -4.35 7.36
CA ASN A 41 8.51 -3.56 7.32
C ASN A 41 8.65 -2.33 8.23
N PHE A 42 8.14 -1.19 7.78
CA PHE A 42 8.01 0.02 8.59
C PHE A 42 6.53 0.23 8.92
N GLU A 43 6.22 0.32 10.21
CA GLU A 43 4.87 0.61 10.70
C GLU A 43 4.73 2.13 10.91
N CYS A 44 3.91 2.78 10.08
CA CYS A 44 3.84 4.24 9.98
C CYS A 44 2.50 4.80 10.46
N ARG A 45 2.53 5.99 11.06
CA ARG A 45 1.34 6.81 11.33
C ARG A 45 1.39 8.06 10.44
N LEU A 46 0.24 8.50 9.94
CA LEU A 46 0.15 9.70 9.11
C LEU A 46 0.58 10.92 9.93
N SER A 47 1.62 11.62 9.47
CA SER A 47 2.07 12.89 10.05
C SER A 47 1.39 14.08 9.38
N GLN A 48 1.42 14.13 8.05
CA GLN A 48 0.71 15.12 7.23
C GLN A 48 0.32 14.52 5.87
N CYS A 49 -0.71 15.07 5.25
CA CYS A 49 -1.06 14.85 3.85
C CYS A 49 -0.97 16.19 3.12
N ILE A 50 -0.03 16.31 2.17
CA ILE A 50 0.14 17.52 1.35
C ILE A 50 -0.33 17.21 -0.06
N GLN A 51 -1.29 17.99 -0.55
CA GLN A 51 -1.71 17.96 -1.94
C GLN A 51 -0.65 18.66 -2.81
N LEU A 52 0.01 17.91 -3.69
CA LEU A 52 0.98 18.47 -4.63
C LEU A 52 0.26 19.13 -5.81
N THR A 53 0.94 20.07 -6.47
CA THR A 53 0.52 20.68 -7.74
C THR A 53 1.21 20.00 -8.92
N THR A 54 0.58 19.98 -10.09
CA THR A 54 1.19 19.54 -11.34
C THR A 54 2.41 20.40 -11.69
N ALA A 55 3.23 19.93 -12.63
CA ALA A 55 4.39 20.70 -13.12
C ALA A 55 3.98 22.07 -13.71
N ASP A 56 2.77 22.17 -14.27
CA ASP A 56 2.20 23.40 -14.83
C ASP A 56 1.54 24.31 -13.76
N GLY A 57 1.60 23.93 -12.48
CA GLY A 57 1.05 24.70 -11.37
C GLY A 57 -0.45 24.51 -11.09
N ASN A 58 -1.10 23.57 -11.79
CA ASN A 58 -2.51 23.25 -11.53
C ASN A 58 -2.65 22.30 -10.32
N PRO A 59 -3.79 22.29 -9.61
CA PRO A 59 -4.12 21.20 -8.71
C PRO A 59 -4.11 19.86 -9.47
N VAL A 60 -3.58 18.79 -8.85
CA VAL A 60 -3.74 17.42 -9.37
C VAL A 60 -5.13 16.88 -9.09
#